data_AF-A0A934H8Z6-F1
#
_entry.id   AF-A0A934H8Z6-F1
#
_cell.length_a   1.000
_cell.length_b   1.000
_cell.length_c   1.000
_cell.angle_alpha   90.00
_cell.angle_beta   90.00
_cell.angle_gamma   90.00
#
_symmetry.space_group_name_H-M   'P 1'
#
loop_
_entity.id
_entity.type
_entity.pdbx_description
1 polymer ?
#
loop_
_entity_poly.entity_id
_entity_poly.type
_entity_poly.pdbx_seq_one_letter_code
_entity_poly.pdbx_strand_id
1 'polypeptide(L)'
;TGDAGYLTQDGHLIYLDRVKDLLELADGAQFSPQYIEGRLKFSPYIKDTIVLGGKERAFVAAIVNIDFENVGKWAENRRLPYTTFVDLSQKPEVYALIRRDVERVNVALPAAARVRKFVLLHKEFDPDEAELTRTRKLRRAFVEERYRNLVEAIYRGLDRVIVRAEVRYRDGRTGTVETPIKVCSLD
;
A
#
# COMPACT_ATOMS: atom_id res chain seq x y z
N THR A 1 -25.00 -9.20 15.91
CA THR A 1 -23.67 -8.67 16.31
C THR A 1 -23.24 -7.51 15.42
N GLY A 2 -23.45 -7.59 14.09
CA GLY A 2 -23.02 -6.53 13.16
C GLY A 2 -21.52 -6.59 12.85
N ASP A 3 -20.91 -7.73 13.16
CA ASP A 3 -19.50 -8.04 13.00
C ASP A 3 -19.32 -9.00 11.82
N ALA A 4 -18.28 -8.77 11.04
CA ALA A 4 -17.87 -9.56 9.91
C ALA A 4 -16.71 -10.48 10.31
N GLY A 5 -16.74 -11.71 9.79
CA GLY A 5 -15.69 -12.69 10.00
C GLY A 5 -15.86 -13.87 9.05
N TYR A 6 -14.85 -14.73 8.99
CA TYR A 6 -14.92 -15.97 8.23
C TYR A 6 -14.38 -17.13 9.04
N LEU A 7 -14.87 -18.33 8.75
CA LEU A 7 -14.39 -19.57 9.36
C LEU A 7 -13.21 -20.11 8.56
N THR A 8 -12.14 -20.49 9.26
CA THR A 8 -11.03 -21.24 8.65
C THR A 8 -11.45 -22.68 8.39
N GLN A 9 -10.65 -23.41 7.61
CA GLN A 9 -10.85 -24.85 7.38
C GLN A 9 -10.83 -25.65 8.68
N ASP A 10 -10.08 -25.19 9.69
CA ASP A 10 -10.00 -25.81 11.02
C ASP A 10 -11.13 -25.38 11.97
N GLY A 11 -12.12 -24.63 11.49
CA GLY A 11 -13.29 -24.19 12.27
C GLY A 11 -13.05 -22.97 13.17
N HIS A 12 -11.92 -22.27 13.04
CA HIS A 12 -11.66 -21.04 13.80
C HIS A 12 -12.37 -19.84 13.16
N LEU A 13 -13.07 -19.04 13.97
CA LEU A 13 -13.66 -17.78 13.51
C LEU A 13 -12.61 -16.65 13.54
N ILE A 14 -12.34 -16.08 12.38
CA ILE A 14 -11.49 -14.89 12.24
C ILE A 14 -12.39 -13.66 12.17
N TYR A 15 -12.29 -12.79 13.17
CA TYR A 15 -12.90 -11.46 13.14
C TYR A 15 -12.19 -10.57 12.13
N LEU A 16 -12.97 -9.89 11.28
CA LEU A 16 -12.47 -8.93 10.29
C LEU A 16 -12.70 -7.51 10.78
N ASP A 17 -13.96 -7.09 10.87
CA ASP A 17 -14.36 -5.71 11.16
C ASP A 17 -15.88 -5.63 11.40
N ARG A 18 -16.42 -4.42 11.57
CA ARG A 18 -17.86 -4.17 11.50
C ARG A 18 -18.35 -4.29 10.06
N VAL A 19 -19.54 -4.85 9.88
CA VAL A 19 -20.16 -5.02 8.54
C VAL A 19 -20.25 -3.70 7.76
N LYS A 20 -20.52 -2.59 8.45
CA LYS A 20 -20.61 -1.25 7.83
C LYS A 20 -19.27 -0.70 7.33
N ASP A 21 -18.16 -1.24 7.82
CA ASP A 21 -16.80 -0.77 7.53
C ASP A 21 -16.13 -1.66 6.46
N LEU A 22 -16.82 -2.70 5.97
CA LEU A 22 -16.40 -3.49 4.81
C LEU A 22 -16.54 -2.70 3.52
N LEU A 23 -15.61 -2.93 2.59
CA LEU A 23 -15.74 -2.52 1.20
C LEU A 23 -16.21 -3.70 0.36
N GLU A 24 -16.96 -3.40 -0.68
CA GLU A 24 -17.49 -4.33 -1.68
C GLU A 24 -16.78 -4.10 -3.00
N LEU A 25 -16.29 -5.16 -3.64
CA LEU A 25 -15.69 -5.14 -4.98
C LEU A 25 -16.77 -5.20 -6.07
N ALA A 26 -16.37 -5.02 -7.33
CA ALA A 26 -17.28 -5.06 -8.47
C ALA A 26 -18.02 -6.40 -8.66
N ASP A 27 -17.47 -7.50 -8.15
CA ASP A 27 -18.08 -8.83 -8.17
C ASP A 27 -18.96 -9.12 -6.93
N GLY A 28 -19.15 -8.13 -6.05
CA GLY A 28 -19.89 -8.25 -4.81
C GLY A 28 -19.08 -8.85 -3.65
N ALA A 29 -17.82 -9.23 -3.85
CA ALA A 29 -16.99 -9.73 -2.77
C ALA A 29 -16.70 -8.64 -1.74
N GLN A 30 -16.81 -8.99 -0.47
CA GLN A 30 -16.58 -8.07 0.64
C GLN A 30 -15.22 -8.30 1.30
N PHE A 31 -14.56 -7.23 1.71
CA PHE A 31 -13.29 -7.30 2.44
C PHE A 31 -13.18 -6.13 3.45
N SER A 32 -12.39 -6.32 4.51
CA SER A 32 -12.04 -5.21 5.42
C SER A 32 -10.69 -4.63 5.02
N PRO A 33 -10.64 -3.36 4.58
CA PRO A 33 -9.38 -2.67 4.33
C PRO A 33 -8.54 -2.57 5.60
N GLN A 34 -9.17 -2.26 6.74
CA GLN A 34 -8.48 -2.06 8.01
C GLN A 34 -7.82 -3.35 8.51
N TYR A 35 -8.49 -4.50 8.33
CA TYR A 35 -7.92 -5.80 8.64
C TYR A 35 -6.63 -6.04 7.84
N ILE A 36 -6.69 -5.86 6.52
CA ILE A 36 -5.52 -6.08 5.64
C ILE A 36 -4.39 -5.08 5.97
N GLU A 37 -4.72 -3.80 6.16
CA GLU A 37 -3.74 -2.77 6.54
C GLU A 37 -3.08 -3.08 7.88
N GLY A 38 -3.86 -3.49 8.87
CA GLY A 38 -3.34 -3.91 10.18
C GLY A 38 -2.38 -5.08 10.03
N ARG A 39 -2.76 -6.12 9.26
CA ARG A 39 -1.93 -7.30 9.01
C ARG A 39 -0.62 -6.97 8.29
N LEU A 40 -0.66 -6.08 7.28
CA LEU A 40 0.53 -5.61 6.57
C LEU A 40 1.48 -4.81 7.48
N LYS A 41 0.94 -3.93 8.33
CA LYS A 41 1.72 -3.11 9.28
C LYS A 41 2.37 -3.90 10.42
N PHE A 42 2.10 -5.20 10.56
CA PHE A 42 2.92 -6.07 11.42
C PHE A 42 4.29 -6.38 10.82
N SER A 43 4.49 -6.15 9.51
CA SER A 43 5.84 -6.19 8.93
C SER A 43 6.68 -5.04 9.48
N PRO A 44 7.91 -5.28 9.94
CA PRO A 44 8.83 -4.20 10.31
C PRO A 44 9.22 -3.33 9.10
N TYR A 45 8.95 -3.79 7.87
CA TYR A 45 9.33 -3.09 6.64
C TYR A 45 8.22 -2.18 6.08
N ILE A 46 7.02 -2.22 6.67
CA ILE A 46 5.86 -1.43 6.21
C ILE A 46 5.51 -0.43 7.32
N LYS A 47 5.73 0.86 7.05
CA LYS A 47 5.40 1.94 7.97
C LYS A 47 3.90 2.22 7.97
N ASP A 48 3.37 2.42 6.77
CA ASP A 48 1.99 2.78 6.53
C ASP A 48 1.53 2.15 5.21
N THR A 49 0.23 1.88 5.08
CA THR A 49 -0.34 1.34 3.85
C THR A 49 -1.79 1.73 3.72
N ILE A 50 -2.24 1.87 2.48
CA ILE A 50 -3.65 2.05 2.13
C ILE A 50 -4.06 0.90 1.24
N VAL A 51 -5.05 0.14 1.69
CA VAL A 51 -5.70 -0.91 0.92
C VAL A 51 -6.82 -0.29 0.10
N LEU A 52 -6.75 -0.48 -1.21
CA LEU A 52 -7.66 0.05 -2.21
C LEU A 52 -8.69 -1.01 -2.62
N GLY A 53 -9.89 -0.55 -2.95
CA GLY A 53 -10.95 -1.35 -3.56
C GLY A 53 -12.24 -0.54 -3.58
N GLY A 54 -13.35 -1.17 -3.91
CA GLY A 54 -14.66 -0.52 -4.00
C GLY A 54 -15.49 -1.07 -5.16
N LYS A 55 -16.75 -0.64 -5.25
CA LYS A 55 -17.76 -1.23 -6.14
C LYS A 55 -17.42 -1.16 -7.62
N GLU A 56 -16.51 -0.27 -8.02
CA GLU A 56 -16.04 -0.10 -9.39
C GLU A 56 -14.69 -0.78 -9.64
N ARG A 57 -14.15 -1.51 -8.65
CA ARG A 57 -12.81 -2.08 -8.67
C ARG A 57 -12.89 -3.60 -8.71
N ALA A 58 -12.18 -4.19 -9.66
CA ALA A 58 -12.20 -5.64 -9.91
C ALA A 58 -11.39 -6.47 -8.90
N PHE A 59 -10.58 -5.84 -8.05
CA PHE A 59 -9.73 -6.53 -7.08
C PHE A 59 -9.27 -5.61 -5.95
N VAL A 60 -8.76 -6.20 -4.87
CA VAL A 60 -8.08 -5.47 -3.80
C VAL A 60 -6.65 -5.12 -4.24
N ALA A 61 -6.24 -3.87 -4.03
CA ALA A 61 -4.86 -3.41 -4.25
C ALA A 61 -4.30 -2.70 -3.01
N ALA A 62 -3.02 -2.34 -3.01
CA ALA A 62 -2.41 -1.58 -1.91
C ALA A 62 -1.40 -0.53 -2.38
N ILE A 63 -1.40 0.63 -1.71
CA ILE A 63 -0.29 1.60 -1.74
C ILE A 63 0.47 1.42 -0.44
N VAL A 64 1.73 1.00 -0.54
CA VAL A 64 2.57 0.69 0.61
C VAL A 64 3.65 1.76 0.75
N ASN A 65 3.79 2.29 1.97
CA ASN A 65 4.91 3.13 2.34
C ASN A 65 5.87 2.31 3.22
N ILE A 66 7.12 2.17 2.75
CA ILE A 66 8.12 1.39 3.47
C ILE A 66 8.57 2.10 4.74
N ASP A 67 8.97 1.33 5.74
CA ASP A 67 9.74 1.86 6.86
C ASP A 67 11.19 2.08 6.42
N PHE A 68 11.56 3.35 6.23
CA PHE A 68 12.85 3.70 5.65
C PHE A 68 14.03 3.21 6.49
N GLU A 69 13.92 3.27 7.83
CA GLU A 69 15.00 2.86 8.72
C GLU A 69 15.19 1.34 8.71
N ASN A 70 14.10 0.58 8.83
CA ASN A 70 14.17 -0.87 8.88
C ASN A 70 14.52 -1.48 7.52
N VAL A 71 13.97 -0.94 6.42
CA VAL A 71 14.35 -1.36 5.07
C VAL A 71 15.78 -0.93 4.74
N GLY A 72 16.21 0.25 5.22
CA GLY A 72 17.59 0.71 5.10
C GLY A 72 18.59 -0.26 5.74
N LYS A 73 18.38 -0.59 7.02
CA LYS A 73 19.18 -1.61 7.74
C LYS A 73 19.16 -2.97 7.04
N TRP A 74 18.00 -3.38 6.53
CA TRP A 74 17.87 -4.63 5.78
C TRP A 74 18.69 -4.63 4.47
N ALA A 75 18.73 -3.49 3.78
CA ALA A 75 19.49 -3.27 2.55
C ALA A 75 21.00 -3.22 2.81
N GLU A 76 21.44 -2.51 3.86
CA GLU A 76 22.83 -2.44 4.30
C GLU A 76 23.40 -3.82 4.62
N ASN A 77 22.65 -4.63 5.38
CA ASN A 77 23.03 -6.01 5.70
C ASN A 77 23.20 -6.90 4.46
N ARG A 78 22.59 -6.51 3.33
CA ARG A 78 22.68 -7.18 2.02
C ARG A 78 23.63 -6.49 1.05
N ARG A 79 24.35 -5.44 1.50
CA ARG A 79 25.24 -4.63 0.69
C ARG A 79 24.54 -4.01 -0.52
N LEU A 80 23.25 -3.66 -0.37
CA LEU A 80 22.48 -2.98 -1.39
C LEU A 80 22.66 -1.47 -1.25
N PRO A 81 23.38 -0.80 -2.18
CA PRO A 81 23.61 0.63 -2.08
C PRO A 81 22.34 1.41 -2.40
N TYR A 82 22.02 2.39 -1.58
CA TYR A 82 20.95 3.36 -1.83
C TYR A 82 21.34 4.74 -1.33
N THR A 83 20.75 5.78 -1.91
CA THR A 83 21.09 7.19 -1.59
C THR A 83 19.92 7.95 -0.98
N THR A 84 18.70 7.61 -1.36
CA THR A 84 17.48 8.33 -0.96
C THR A 84 16.35 7.35 -0.70
N PHE A 85 15.28 7.85 -0.09
CA PHE A 85 14.03 7.08 0.06
C PHE A 85 13.49 6.63 -1.30
N VAL A 86 13.48 7.53 -2.30
CA VAL A 86 12.99 7.23 -3.65
C VAL A 86 13.79 6.07 -4.25
N ASP A 87 15.12 6.17 -4.23
CA ASP A 87 16.01 5.13 -4.73
C ASP A 87 15.77 3.78 -4.03
N LEU A 88 15.73 3.76 -2.69
CA LEU A 88 15.51 2.54 -1.92
C LEU A 88 14.13 1.92 -2.17
N SER A 89 13.06 2.71 -2.08
CA SER A 89 11.68 2.24 -2.26
C SER A 89 11.42 1.68 -3.65
N GLN A 90 12.15 2.13 -4.68
CA GLN A 90 11.95 1.67 -6.04
C GLN A 90 12.85 0.48 -6.44
N LYS A 91 13.68 -0.04 -5.52
CA LYS A 91 14.55 -1.19 -5.82
C LYS A 91 13.76 -2.48 -6.00
N PRO A 92 14.10 -3.30 -7.01
CA PRO A 92 13.48 -4.62 -7.21
C PRO A 92 13.56 -5.51 -5.96
N GLU A 93 14.65 -5.44 -5.20
CA GLU A 93 14.87 -6.20 -3.98
C GLU A 93 13.91 -5.80 -2.86
N VAL A 94 13.56 -4.51 -2.76
CA VAL A 94 12.58 -4.01 -1.79
C VAL A 94 11.17 -4.38 -2.23
N TYR A 95 10.84 -4.31 -3.53
CA TYR A 95 9.60 -4.89 -4.04
C TYR A 95 9.48 -6.38 -3.72
N ALA A 96 10.56 -7.16 -3.87
CA ALA A 96 10.57 -8.58 -3.52
C ALA A 96 10.43 -8.83 -2.01
N LEU A 97 11.01 -7.95 -1.18
CA LEU A 97 10.84 -7.99 0.28
C LEU A 97 9.37 -7.80 0.67
N ILE A 98 8.76 -6.70 0.19
CA ILE A 98 7.37 -6.38 0.50
C ILE A 98 6.41 -7.39 -0.14
N ARG A 99 6.72 -7.92 -1.32
CA ARG A 99 5.94 -8.99 -1.97
C ARG A 99 5.74 -10.17 -1.01
N ARG A 100 6.79 -10.63 -0.33
CA ARG A 100 6.71 -11.74 0.64
C ARG A 100 5.79 -11.41 1.81
N ASP A 101 5.80 -10.17 2.29
CA ASP A 101 4.89 -9.72 3.34
C ASP A 101 3.43 -9.71 2.88
N VAL A 102 3.16 -9.23 1.67
CA VAL A 102 1.81 -9.23 1.09
C VAL A 102 1.33 -10.66 0.84
N GLU A 103 2.17 -11.54 0.30
CA GLU A 103 1.86 -12.97 0.09
C GLU A 103 1.55 -13.66 1.41
N ARG A 104 2.33 -13.42 2.46
CA ARG A 104 2.06 -13.93 3.82
C ARG A 104 0.69 -13.48 4.35
N VAL A 105 0.31 -12.22 4.14
CA VAL A 105 -1.01 -11.72 4.53
C VAL A 105 -2.12 -12.37 3.70
N ASN A 106 -1.91 -12.52 2.38
CA ASN A 106 -2.88 -13.14 1.46
C ASN A 106 -3.21 -14.61 1.79
N VAL A 107 -2.30 -15.36 2.41
CA VAL A 107 -2.58 -16.74 2.86
C VAL A 107 -3.75 -16.76 3.85
N ALA A 108 -3.85 -15.76 4.71
CA ALA A 108 -4.92 -15.61 5.70
C ALA A 108 -6.11 -14.78 5.19
N LEU A 109 -6.32 -14.72 3.88
CA LEU A 109 -7.47 -14.02 3.28
C LEU A 109 -8.25 -14.96 2.35
N PRO A 110 -9.59 -14.85 2.34
CA PRO A 110 -10.39 -15.44 1.27
C PRO A 110 -9.88 -15.01 -0.09
N ALA A 111 -9.98 -15.88 -1.11
CA ALA A 111 -9.39 -15.64 -2.43
C ALA A 111 -9.80 -14.28 -3.04
N ALA A 112 -11.08 -13.91 -2.93
CA ALA A 112 -11.60 -12.64 -3.45
C ALA A 112 -11.09 -11.40 -2.71
N ALA A 113 -10.66 -11.54 -1.45
CA ALA A 113 -10.16 -10.45 -0.62
C ALA A 113 -8.63 -10.30 -0.67
N ARG A 114 -7.92 -11.15 -1.41
CA ARG A 114 -6.46 -11.10 -1.53
C ARG A 114 -6.02 -9.85 -2.29
N VAL A 115 -4.96 -9.22 -1.81
CA VAL A 115 -4.29 -8.13 -2.52
C VAL A 115 -3.71 -8.70 -3.81
N ARG A 116 -4.19 -8.25 -4.97
CA ARG A 116 -3.69 -8.70 -6.29
C ARG A 116 -2.59 -7.80 -6.83
N LYS A 117 -2.57 -6.53 -6.44
CA LYS A 117 -1.55 -5.58 -6.88
C LYS A 117 -1.14 -4.64 -5.76
N PHE A 118 0.12 -4.25 -5.75
CA PHE A 118 0.58 -3.19 -4.87
C PHE A 118 1.65 -2.33 -5.51
N VAL A 119 1.86 -1.15 -4.94
CA VAL A 119 2.91 -0.20 -5.31
C VAL A 119 3.69 0.22 -4.08
N LEU A 120 4.97 0.54 -4.24
CA LEU A 120 5.76 1.19 -3.19
C LEU A 120 5.80 2.69 -3.45
N LEU A 121 5.24 3.47 -2.52
CA LEU A 121 5.21 4.91 -2.65
C LEU A 121 6.64 5.47 -2.62
N HIS A 122 6.90 6.52 -3.39
CA HIS A 122 8.21 7.15 -3.55
C HIS A 122 8.58 8.14 -2.44
N LYS A 123 7.66 8.40 -1.51
CA LYS A 123 7.87 9.26 -0.33
C LYS A 123 7.06 8.74 0.84
N GLU A 124 7.40 9.18 2.04
CA GLU A 124 6.57 8.97 3.23
C GLU A 124 5.27 9.76 3.18
N PHE A 125 4.26 9.25 3.87
CA PHE A 125 3.06 10.03 4.14
C PHE A 125 3.38 11.15 5.13
N ASP A 126 2.92 12.35 4.82
CA ASP A 126 3.28 13.56 5.55
C ASP A 126 2.03 14.22 6.18
N PRO A 127 2.02 14.50 7.50
CA PRO A 127 0.95 15.28 8.12
C PRO A 127 0.83 16.72 7.59
N ASP A 128 1.94 17.34 7.17
CA ASP A 128 1.95 18.70 6.62
C ASP A 128 1.37 18.76 5.21
N GLU A 129 1.42 17.63 4.47
CA GLU A 129 0.70 17.46 3.21
C GLU A 129 -0.75 16.97 3.39
N ALA A 130 -1.25 16.92 4.63
CA ALA A 130 -2.60 16.46 4.98
C ALA A 130 -2.90 14.99 4.65
N GLU A 131 -1.88 14.16 4.39
CA GLU A 131 -2.02 12.72 4.16
C GLU A 131 -2.25 11.96 5.47
N LEU A 132 -1.69 12.49 6.56
CA LEU A 132 -1.87 12.04 7.93
C LEU A 132 -2.51 13.13 8.78
N THR A 133 -3.19 12.72 9.86
CA THR A 133 -3.43 13.63 10.99
C THR A 133 -2.13 13.88 11.74
N ARG A 134 -2.10 14.91 12.62
CA ARG A 134 -0.97 15.11 13.56
C ARG A 134 -0.72 13.91 14.49
N THR A 135 -1.75 13.09 14.73
CA THR A 135 -1.67 11.81 15.45
C THR A 135 -1.28 10.63 14.56
N ARG A 136 -0.80 10.89 13.33
CA ARG A 136 -0.38 9.89 12.34
C ARG A 136 -1.48 8.94 11.87
N LYS A 137 -2.76 9.36 11.91
CA LYS A 137 -3.86 8.60 11.32
C LYS A 137 -3.98 8.94 9.83
N LEU A 138 -3.99 7.93 8.97
CA LEU A 138 -4.20 8.10 7.52
C LEU A 138 -5.55 8.74 7.19
N ARG A 139 -5.51 9.76 6.34
CA ARG A 139 -6.69 10.43 5.77
C ARG A 139 -7.04 9.80 4.43
N ARG A 140 -7.53 8.56 4.46
CA ARG A 140 -7.83 7.72 3.28
C ARG A 140 -8.40 8.49 2.09
N ALA A 141 -9.55 9.16 2.25
CA ALA A 141 -10.22 9.85 1.15
C ALA A 141 -9.34 10.93 0.49
N PHE A 142 -8.54 11.64 1.28
CA PHE A 142 -7.61 12.63 0.78
C PHE A 142 -6.43 11.99 0.04
N VAL A 143 -5.90 10.89 0.57
CA VAL A 143 -4.78 10.18 -0.04
C VAL A 143 -5.20 9.51 -1.34
N GLU A 144 -6.33 8.82 -1.38
CA GLU A 144 -6.87 8.22 -2.60
C GLU A 144 -7.13 9.27 -3.69
N GLU A 145 -7.58 10.46 -3.31
CA GLU A 145 -7.75 11.59 -4.23
C GLU A 145 -6.41 12.13 -4.74
N ARG A 146 -5.46 12.39 -3.83
CA ARG A 146 -4.12 12.89 -4.17
C ARG A 146 -3.37 11.95 -5.11
N TYR A 147 -3.54 10.64 -4.92
CA TYR A 147 -2.91 9.61 -5.74
C TYR A 147 -3.87 9.00 -6.77
N ARG A 148 -4.93 9.70 -7.17
CA ARG A 148 -5.93 9.18 -8.12
C ARG A 148 -5.30 8.62 -9.40
N ASN A 149 -4.31 9.31 -9.97
CA ASN A 149 -3.61 8.85 -11.17
C ASN A 149 -2.89 7.49 -10.96
N LEU A 150 -2.28 7.30 -9.78
CA LEU A 150 -1.64 6.04 -9.41
C LEU A 150 -2.67 4.93 -9.18
N VAL A 151 -3.76 5.25 -8.47
CA VAL A 151 -4.88 4.33 -8.24
C VAL A 151 -5.49 3.88 -9.57
N GLU A 152 -5.79 4.80 -10.48
CA GLU A 152 -6.33 4.49 -11.80
C GLU A 152 -5.38 3.60 -12.60
N ALA A 153 -4.09 3.91 -12.61
CA ALA A 153 -3.11 3.13 -13.33
C ALA A 153 -3.00 1.68 -12.84
N ILE A 154 -3.09 1.44 -11.53
CA ILE A 154 -3.15 0.09 -10.95
C ILE A 154 -4.30 -0.71 -11.56
N TYR A 155 -5.50 -0.09 -11.65
CA TYR A 155 -6.70 -0.75 -12.16
C TYR A 155 -6.78 -0.81 -13.69
N ARG A 156 -6.09 0.07 -14.42
CA ARG A 156 -5.94 0.01 -15.89
C ARG A 156 -4.94 -1.05 -16.35
N GLY A 157 -4.24 -1.71 -15.43
CA GLY A 157 -3.28 -2.76 -15.77
C GLY A 157 -1.94 -2.25 -16.26
N LEU A 158 -1.56 -1.01 -15.93
CA LEU A 158 -0.24 -0.48 -16.25
C LEU A 158 0.83 -1.10 -15.34
N ASP A 159 2.00 -1.42 -15.88
CA ASP A 159 3.13 -1.95 -15.10
C ASP A 159 3.94 -0.86 -14.39
N ARG A 160 3.82 0.39 -14.86
CA ARG A 160 4.53 1.55 -14.33
C ARG A 160 3.69 2.81 -14.42
N VAL A 161 3.92 3.71 -13.48
CA VAL A 161 3.26 5.02 -13.39
C VAL A 161 4.31 6.08 -13.12
N ILE A 162 4.34 7.14 -13.92
CA ILE A 162 5.18 8.29 -13.63
C ILE A 162 4.43 9.20 -12.67
N VAL A 163 4.98 9.35 -11.46
CA VAL A 163 4.50 10.35 -10.51
C VAL A 163 5.39 11.57 -10.59
N ARG A 164 4.75 12.73 -10.75
CA ARG A 164 5.42 14.03 -10.82
C ARG A 164 5.28 14.71 -9.47
N ALA A 165 6.41 15.03 -8.85
CA ALA A 165 6.46 15.87 -7.67
C ALA A 165 7.10 17.20 -8.02
N GLU A 166 6.47 18.31 -7.64
CA GLU A 166 7.10 19.62 -7.68
C GLU A 166 8.10 19.72 -6.53
N VAL A 167 9.37 19.94 -6.85
CA VAL A 167 10.43 20.14 -5.87
C VAL A 167 10.83 21.61 -5.92
N ARG A 168 10.76 22.26 -4.76
CA ARG A 168 11.29 23.60 -4.56
C ARG A 168 12.71 23.50 -4.05
N TYR A 169 13.66 23.93 -4.87
CA TYR A 169 15.08 23.96 -4.51
C TYR A 169 15.36 25.09 -3.52
N ARG A 170 16.45 24.95 -2.76
CA ARG A 170 16.89 25.96 -1.76
C ARG A 170 17.19 27.33 -2.36
N ASP A 171 17.49 27.39 -3.66
CA ASP A 171 17.71 28.64 -4.41
C ASP A 171 16.41 29.30 -4.89
N GLY A 172 15.25 28.76 -4.51
CA GLY A 172 13.92 29.25 -4.87
C GLY A 172 13.40 28.75 -6.22
N ARG A 173 14.22 28.01 -6.99
CA ARG A 173 13.76 27.40 -8.25
C ARG A 173 12.76 26.30 -7.96
N THR A 174 11.78 26.15 -8.84
CA THR A 174 10.89 24.99 -8.87
C THR A 174 11.31 24.08 -10.00
N GLY A 175 11.29 22.77 -9.77
CA GLY A 175 11.45 21.77 -10.82
C GLY A 175 10.49 20.62 -10.60
N THR A 176 10.35 19.77 -11.61
CA THR A 176 9.54 18.56 -11.50
C THR A 176 10.48 17.37 -11.42
N VAL A 177 10.33 16.58 -10.37
CA VAL A 177 10.96 15.26 -10.28
C VAL A 177 9.95 14.22 -10.73
N GLU A 178 10.30 13.50 -11.79
CA GLU A 178 9.53 12.36 -12.27
C GLU A 178 10.08 11.09 -11.62
N THR A 179 9.22 10.35 -10.94
CA THR A 179 9.58 9.05 -10.36
C THR A 179 8.73 7.95 -11.00
N PRO A 180 9.35 6.97 -11.69
CA PRO A 180 8.63 5.79 -12.13
C PRO A 180 8.33 4.88 -10.94
N ILE A 181 7.05 4.68 -10.65
CA ILE A 181 6.56 3.72 -9.67
C ILE A 181 6.17 2.44 -10.40
N LYS A 182 6.70 1.31 -9.97
CA LYS A 182 6.34 -0.01 -10.50
C LYS A 182 5.03 -0.48 -9.85
N VAL A 183 4.13 -1.02 -10.65
CA VAL A 183 2.97 -1.79 -10.17
C VAL A 183 3.40 -3.25 -10.07
N CYS A 184 3.41 -3.79 -8.85
CA CYS A 184 3.72 -5.20 -8.61
C CYS A 184 2.43 -6.01 -8.62
N SER A 185 2.34 -6.96 -9.54
CA SER A 185 1.24 -7.93 -9.60
C SER A 185 1.58 -9.19 -8.80
N LEU A 186 0.57 -9.74 -8.14
CA LEU A 186 0.58 -11.00 -7.42
C LEU A 186 -0.36 -11.93 -8.19
N ASP A 187 0.21 -12.97 -8.80
CA ASP A 187 -0.51 -13.96 -9.59
C ASP A 187 -1.45 -14.83 -8.73
#